data_AF-A0AAD5DVZ7-F1
#
_entry.id   AF-A0AAD5DVZ7-F1
#
_cell.length_a   1.000
_cell.length_b   1.000
_cell.length_c   1.000
_cell.angle_alpha   90.00
_cell.angle_beta   90.00
_cell.angle_gamma   90.00
#
_symmetry.space_group_name_H-M   'P 1'
#
loop_
_entity.id
_entity.type
_entity.pdbx_description
1 polymer ?
#
loop_
_entity_poly.entity_id
_entity_poly.type
_entity_poly.pdbx_seq_one_letter_code
_entity_poly.pdbx_strand_id
1 'polypeptide(L)'
;MDKVPAATLQQLSPCDVAALEKCLKENKGDREKCLEEINAFQRACGKAKQPAAAPAAKQGAILNGAREAQLMMLSGFALEMLEAAGRAPLDSRTAIGRAITQVLKQLADAQNELDEAIQEAEEDAAEEADSDGADAAENGQGAGSSGGGSDADSDAGFGFAVEAFSAEQLEVARRAKGLLAAVAALVKAVVRQLLAEREGLAPEAVEGWESMLYHIKSLAPVCDDLAAAVYPPQDPEELASAAEALATSCDLLKEECPPPGAAAAGDGGEAGAAAERALQAAVEGVHAAHGQLAAALSGGSGGAAEEGAGEA
;
A
#
# COMPACT_ATOMS: atom_id res chain seq x y z
N MET A 1 8.06 21.23 77.82
CA MET A 1 7.74 21.09 76.39
C MET A 1 8.53 22.15 75.65
N ASP A 2 9.54 21.89 74.83
CA ASP A 2 10.54 20.83 74.73
C ASP A 2 11.74 21.54 74.09
N LYS A 3 12.94 21.26 74.59
CA LYS A 3 14.19 21.54 73.89
C LYS A 3 14.45 20.31 73.00
N VAL A 4 14.60 20.48 71.69
CA VAL A 4 15.36 19.53 70.85
C VAL A 4 16.23 20.33 69.87
N PRO A 5 17.49 19.92 69.67
CA PRO A 5 18.57 20.78 69.22
C PRO A 5 18.98 20.55 67.77
N ALA A 6 19.89 21.41 67.32
CA ALA A 6 20.81 21.27 66.18
C ALA A 6 20.98 19.84 65.62
N ALA A 7 20.08 19.46 64.72
CA ALA A 7 20.39 18.62 63.59
C ALA A 7 20.59 19.57 62.40
N THR A 8 21.78 20.13 62.38
CA THR A 8 22.55 20.52 61.21
C THR A 8 21.87 20.13 59.90
N LEU A 9 21.37 21.13 59.20
CA LEU A 9 21.00 21.15 57.78
C LEU A 9 22.20 20.70 56.91
N GLN A 10 22.54 19.42 56.99
CA GLN A 10 23.40 18.70 56.06
C GLN A 10 22.56 17.95 55.00
N GLN A 11 21.38 18.49 54.69
CA GLN A 11 20.57 18.08 53.54
C GLN A 11 20.17 19.30 52.71
N LEU A 12 21.15 20.16 52.38
CA LEU A 12 21.05 21.00 51.19
C LEU A 12 21.69 20.21 50.05
N SER A 13 20.88 19.41 49.36
CA SER A 13 21.22 18.90 48.02
C SER A 13 20.64 19.86 46.96
N PRO A 14 21.32 19.99 45.81
CA PRO A 14 21.76 21.29 45.31
C PRO A 14 20.92 21.76 44.13
N CYS A 15 19.61 21.81 44.30
CA CYS A 15 18.73 22.36 43.28
C CYS A 15 17.93 23.48 43.95
N ASP A 16 18.38 24.73 43.78
CA ASP A 16 17.71 25.94 44.27
C ASP A 16 16.41 26.19 43.47
N VAL A 17 15.45 25.29 43.63
CA VAL A 17 14.12 25.35 42.99
C VAL A 17 13.41 26.66 43.35
N ALA A 18 13.67 27.19 44.55
CA ALA A 18 13.04 28.41 45.06
C ALA A 18 13.33 29.65 44.22
N ALA A 19 14.54 29.78 43.65
CA ALA A 19 14.90 30.92 42.82
C ALA A 19 14.17 30.88 41.46
N LEU A 20 14.11 29.70 40.85
CA LEU A 20 13.41 29.48 39.60
C LEU A 20 11.89 29.64 39.75
N GLU A 21 11.29 29.10 40.81
CA GLU A 21 9.86 29.24 41.10
C GLU A 21 9.49 30.71 41.33
N LYS A 22 10.32 31.47 42.06
CA LYS A 22 10.09 32.89 42.29
C LYS A 22 10.14 33.68 40.98
N CYS A 23 11.13 33.43 40.12
CA CYS A 23 11.24 34.10 38.83
C CYS A 23 10.04 33.82 37.92
N LEU A 24 9.60 32.56 37.85
CA LEU A 24 8.44 32.18 37.03
C LEU A 24 7.14 32.81 37.56
N LYS A 25 6.99 32.95 38.87
CA LYS A 25 5.81 33.59 39.47
C LYS A 25 5.76 35.10 39.19
N GLU A 26 6.90 35.79 39.27
CA GLU A 26 6.99 37.23 39.00
C GLU A 26 6.79 37.56 37.51
N ASN A 27 7.24 36.68 36.62
CA ASN A 27 7.14 36.87 35.17
C ASN A 27 5.94 36.16 34.53
N LYS A 28 4.94 35.74 35.31
CA LYS A 28 3.73 35.05 34.82
C LYS A 28 4.04 33.82 33.94
N GLY A 29 5.13 33.11 34.23
CA GLY A 29 5.58 31.93 33.50
C GLY A 29 6.38 32.22 32.23
N ASP A 30 6.74 33.48 31.95
CA ASP A 30 7.58 33.85 30.81
C ASP A 30 9.01 33.32 30.99
N ARG A 31 9.33 32.26 30.25
CA ARG A 31 10.57 31.50 30.37
C ARG A 31 11.79 32.27 29.86
N GLU A 32 11.61 33.18 28.89
CA GLU A 32 12.73 33.93 28.32
C GLU A 32 13.37 34.86 29.36
N LYS A 33 12.57 35.40 30.28
CA LYS A 33 13.03 36.26 31.36
C LYS A 33 13.68 35.50 32.52
N CYS A 34 13.49 34.19 32.58
CA CYS A 34 14.04 33.32 33.63
C CYS A 34 15.15 32.39 33.13
N LEU A 35 15.73 32.66 31.95
CA LEU A 35 16.76 31.81 31.34
C LEU A 35 17.99 31.63 32.23
N GLU A 36 18.39 32.63 32.99
CA GLU A 36 19.54 32.54 33.89
C GLU A 36 19.30 31.52 35.02
N GLU A 37 18.15 31.58 35.67
CA GLU A 37 17.75 30.66 36.74
C GLU A 37 17.51 29.24 36.22
N ILE A 38 16.94 29.10 35.00
CA ILE A 38 16.77 27.79 34.34
C ILE A 38 18.14 27.15 34.06
N ASN A 39 19.10 27.92 33.56
CA ASN A 39 20.45 27.42 33.26
C ASN A 39 21.22 27.06 34.54
N ALA A 40 21.09 27.87 35.60
CA ALA A 40 21.69 27.58 36.90
C ALA A 40 21.14 26.27 37.48
N PHE A 41 19.81 26.09 37.44
CA PHE A 41 19.13 24.86 37.86
C PHE A 41 19.61 23.63 37.08
N GLN A 42 19.69 23.72 35.76
CA GLN A 42 20.16 22.61 34.91
C GLN A 42 21.62 22.23 35.20
N ARG A 43 22.50 23.21 35.42
CA ARG A 43 23.91 22.96 35.76
C ARG A 43 24.07 22.29 37.11
N ALA A 44 23.23 22.65 38.08
CA ALA A 44 23.28 22.13 39.43
C ALA A 44 22.70 20.71 39.52
N CYS A 45 21.56 20.45 38.88
CA CYS A 45 20.94 19.13 38.87
C CYS A 45 21.61 18.15 37.87
N GLY A 46 22.25 18.65 36.81
CA GLY A 46 22.95 17.82 35.80
C GLY A 46 24.25 17.16 36.28
N LYS A 47 24.83 17.61 37.41
CA LYS A 47 26.10 17.07 37.94
C LYS A 47 25.95 15.92 38.94
N ALA A 48 24.74 15.53 39.33
CA ALA A 48 24.51 14.58 40.42
C ALA A 48 24.57 13.08 40.04
N LYS A 49 25.08 12.70 38.85
CA LYS A 49 25.11 11.28 38.43
C LYS A 49 26.50 10.78 38.04
N GLN A 50 27.38 10.64 39.03
CA GLN A 50 28.45 9.63 39.00
C GLN A 50 28.60 9.01 40.40
N PRO A 51 28.13 7.77 40.64
CA PRO A 51 28.61 6.98 41.75
C PRO A 51 29.92 6.29 41.37
N ALA A 52 30.90 6.38 42.28
CA ALA A 52 32.20 5.73 42.18
C ALA A 52 32.07 4.19 42.15
N ALA A 53 33.08 3.57 41.53
CA ALA A 53 33.11 2.19 41.03
C ALA A 53 33.04 1.07 42.09
N ALA A 54 32.43 -0.05 41.69
CA ALA A 54 32.68 -1.41 42.19
C ALA A 54 32.58 -2.43 41.02
N PRO A 55 33.34 -3.54 41.01
CA PRO A 55 33.54 -4.40 39.84
C PRO A 55 32.37 -5.38 39.64
N ALA A 56 31.23 -4.87 39.16
CA ALA A 56 30.14 -5.67 38.58
C ALA A 56 29.95 -5.37 37.07
N ALA A 57 30.90 -4.65 36.48
CA ALA A 57 30.73 -3.97 35.18
C ALA A 57 30.70 -4.89 33.95
N LYS A 58 31.00 -6.20 34.07
CA LYS A 58 30.99 -7.09 32.90
C LYS A 58 29.61 -7.69 32.59
N GLN A 59 28.72 -7.85 33.57
CA GLN A 59 27.33 -8.25 33.32
C GLN A 59 26.42 -7.05 33.02
N GLY A 60 26.72 -5.87 33.58
CA GLY A 60 25.99 -4.64 33.33
C GLY A 60 26.27 -3.98 31.98
N ALA A 61 27.44 -4.21 31.37
CA ALA A 61 27.76 -3.65 30.05
C ALA A 61 26.96 -4.30 28.90
N ILE A 62 26.62 -5.60 29.01
CA ILE A 62 25.76 -6.28 28.03
C ILE A 62 24.31 -5.81 28.19
N LEU A 63 23.84 -5.58 29.42
CA LEU A 63 22.51 -5.01 29.69
C LEU A 63 22.41 -3.52 29.33
N ASN A 64 23.49 -2.74 29.51
CA ASN A 64 23.52 -1.32 29.13
C ASN A 64 23.64 -1.13 27.62
N GLY A 65 24.42 -1.96 26.90
CA GLY A 65 24.43 -1.93 25.44
C GLY A 65 23.09 -2.33 24.83
N ALA A 66 22.43 -3.36 25.38
CA ALA A 66 21.08 -3.73 24.97
C ALA A 66 20.05 -2.63 25.30
N ARG A 67 20.18 -1.96 26.45
CA ARG A 67 19.33 -0.83 26.84
C ARG A 67 19.58 0.42 26.00
N GLU A 68 20.82 0.71 25.63
CA GLU A 68 21.18 1.81 24.72
C GLU A 68 20.65 1.55 23.31
N ALA A 69 20.76 0.31 22.80
CA ALA A 69 20.17 -0.08 21.52
C ALA A 69 18.63 0.00 21.55
N GLN A 70 17.99 -0.45 22.64
CA GLN A 70 16.54 -0.29 22.83
C GLN A 70 16.13 1.17 22.94
N LEU A 71 16.90 2.01 23.64
CA LEU A 71 16.63 3.44 23.74
C LEU A 71 16.76 4.13 22.38
N MET A 72 17.74 3.75 21.56
CA MET A 72 17.92 4.26 20.19
C MET A 72 16.79 3.82 19.26
N MET A 73 16.36 2.56 19.35
CA MET A 73 15.20 2.07 18.61
C MET A 73 13.92 2.78 19.04
N LEU A 74 13.67 2.91 20.34
CA LEU A 74 12.48 3.57 20.87
C LEU A 74 12.45 5.06 20.54
N SER A 75 13.61 5.75 20.56
CA SER A 75 13.67 7.16 20.17
C SER A 75 13.47 7.33 18.66
N GLY A 76 14.01 6.43 17.83
CA GLY A 76 13.72 6.37 16.40
C GLY A 76 12.24 6.18 16.12
N PHE A 77 11.63 5.15 16.73
CA PHE A 77 10.19 4.88 16.62
C PHE A 77 9.33 6.05 17.12
N ALA A 78 9.70 6.68 18.24
CA ALA A 78 8.97 7.83 18.76
C ALA A 78 9.03 9.04 17.81
N LEU A 79 10.18 9.28 17.18
CA LEU A 79 10.32 10.33 16.16
C LEU A 79 9.49 10.01 14.91
N GLU A 80 9.53 8.78 14.42
CA GLU A 80 8.70 8.33 13.29
C GLU A 80 7.21 8.47 13.58
N MET A 81 6.76 8.15 14.81
CA MET A 81 5.37 8.34 15.23
C MET A 81 4.98 9.81 15.32
N LEU A 82 5.88 10.68 15.81
CA LEU A 82 5.64 12.13 15.83
C LEU A 82 5.55 12.72 14.42
N GLU A 83 6.42 12.27 13.51
CA GLU A 83 6.35 12.65 12.09
C GLU A 83 5.08 12.14 11.42
N ALA A 84 4.68 10.90 11.69
CA ALA A 84 3.43 10.33 11.20
C ALA A 84 2.21 11.09 11.73
N ALA A 85 2.22 11.46 13.01
CA ALA A 85 1.17 12.29 13.61
C ALA A 85 1.09 13.67 12.95
N GLY A 86 2.23 14.28 12.59
CA GLY A 86 2.29 15.53 11.83
C GLY A 86 1.73 15.42 10.41
N ARG A 87 1.66 14.21 9.85
CA ARG A 87 1.07 13.92 8.53
C ARG A 87 -0.38 13.44 8.62
N ALA A 88 -0.93 13.25 9.82
CA ALA A 88 -2.28 12.73 9.98
C ALA A 88 -3.32 13.70 9.39
N PRO A 89 -4.35 13.19 8.70
CA PRO A 89 -5.44 14.03 8.20
C PRO A 89 -6.17 14.70 9.37
N LEU A 90 -6.44 16.00 9.25
CA LEU A 90 -7.14 16.80 10.28
C LEU A 90 -8.66 16.86 10.05
N ASP A 91 -9.13 16.34 8.92
CA ASP A 91 -10.53 16.35 8.51
C ASP A 91 -10.90 15.04 7.80
N SER A 92 -12.19 14.67 7.86
CA SER A 92 -12.69 13.42 7.30
C SER A 92 -12.52 13.33 5.78
N ARG A 93 -12.64 14.46 5.05
CA ARG A 93 -12.46 14.49 3.59
C ARG A 93 -11.04 14.05 3.22
N THR A 94 -10.04 14.62 3.88
CA THR A 94 -8.63 14.28 3.68
C THR A 94 -8.32 12.86 4.12
N ALA A 95 -8.91 12.38 5.22
CA ALA A 95 -8.74 11.01 5.70
C ALA A 95 -9.27 9.98 4.70
N ILE A 96 -10.52 10.18 4.25
CA ILE A 96 -11.18 9.32 3.26
C ILE A 96 -10.44 9.38 1.93
N GLY A 97 -10.09 10.57 1.44
CA GLY A 97 -9.37 10.74 0.17
C GLY A 97 -8.00 10.04 0.16
N ARG A 98 -7.28 10.06 1.29
CA ARG A 98 -6.02 9.32 1.44
C ARG A 98 -6.24 7.81 1.40
N ALA A 99 -7.27 7.31 2.08
CA ALA A 99 -7.60 5.90 2.07
C ALA A 99 -8.00 5.41 0.67
N ILE A 100 -8.79 6.18 -0.08
CA ILE A 100 -9.12 5.87 -1.49
C ILE A 100 -7.86 5.89 -2.35
N THR A 101 -6.96 6.86 -2.15
CA THR A 101 -5.70 6.94 -2.90
C THR A 101 -4.79 5.73 -2.65
N GLN A 102 -4.78 5.20 -1.42
CA GLN A 102 -4.05 3.98 -1.10
C GLN A 102 -4.61 2.77 -1.88
N VAL A 103 -5.93 2.63 -1.97
CA VAL A 103 -6.57 1.60 -2.79
C VAL A 103 -6.24 1.80 -4.27
N LEU A 104 -6.33 3.03 -4.79
CA LEU A 104 -5.93 3.33 -6.17
C LEU A 104 -4.49 2.93 -6.48
N LYS A 105 -3.58 3.08 -5.50
CA LYS A 105 -2.21 2.63 -5.65
C LYS A 105 -2.15 1.11 -5.79
N GLN A 106 -2.83 0.36 -4.91
CA GLN A 106 -2.88 -1.11 -5.00
C GLN A 106 -3.42 -1.58 -6.36
N LEU A 107 -4.50 -0.96 -6.85
CA LEU A 107 -5.05 -1.27 -8.17
C LEU A 107 -4.06 -0.96 -9.31
N ALA A 108 -3.28 0.12 -9.19
CA ALA A 108 -2.28 0.48 -10.17
C ALA A 108 -1.08 -0.49 -10.13
N ASP A 109 -0.65 -0.88 -8.94
CA ASP A 109 0.43 -1.85 -8.75
C ASP A 109 0.04 -3.20 -9.40
N ALA A 110 -1.16 -3.73 -9.12
CA ALA A 110 -1.68 -4.95 -9.75
C ALA A 110 -1.83 -4.85 -11.28
N GLN A 111 -2.25 -3.68 -11.80
CA GLN A 111 -2.33 -3.45 -13.24
C GLN A 111 -0.96 -3.43 -13.91
N ASN A 112 0.04 -2.81 -13.28
CA ASN A 112 1.38 -2.73 -13.84
C ASN A 112 2.05 -4.11 -13.82
N GLU A 113 1.90 -4.86 -12.74
CA GLU A 113 2.42 -6.23 -12.63
C GLU A 113 1.82 -7.13 -13.72
N LEU A 114 0.51 -7.05 -13.96
CA LEU A 114 -0.14 -7.79 -15.03
C LEU A 114 0.27 -7.29 -16.43
N ASP A 115 0.48 -5.98 -16.62
CA ASP A 115 0.95 -5.42 -17.89
C ASP A 115 2.37 -5.90 -18.22
N GLU A 116 3.26 -5.90 -17.24
CA GLU A 116 4.63 -6.40 -17.38
C GLU A 116 4.62 -7.89 -17.78
N ALA A 117 3.79 -8.71 -17.12
CA ALA A 117 3.66 -10.13 -17.47
C ALA A 117 3.10 -10.35 -18.89
N ILE A 118 2.14 -9.54 -19.33
CA ILE A 118 1.60 -9.60 -20.70
C ILE A 118 2.67 -9.19 -21.72
N GLN A 119 3.45 -8.15 -21.43
CA GLN A 119 4.51 -7.68 -22.33
C GLN A 119 5.63 -8.72 -22.48
N GLU A 120 6.08 -9.31 -21.37
CA GLU A 120 7.07 -10.39 -21.37
C GLU A 120 6.60 -11.56 -22.24
N ALA A 121 5.35 -12.01 -22.06
CA ALA A 121 4.78 -13.10 -22.85
C ALA A 121 4.63 -12.75 -24.35
N GLU A 122 4.37 -11.49 -24.69
CA GLU A 122 4.32 -11.01 -26.08
C GLU A 122 5.70 -10.96 -26.73
N GLU A 123 6.73 -10.55 -25.99
CA GLU A 123 8.12 -10.53 -26.44
C GLU A 123 8.64 -11.95 -26.67
N ASP A 124 8.41 -12.88 -25.74
CA ASP A 124 8.78 -14.29 -25.87
C ASP A 124 8.12 -14.93 -27.11
N ALA A 125 6.83 -14.68 -27.33
CA ALA A 125 6.11 -15.19 -28.49
C ALA A 125 6.65 -14.62 -29.82
N ALA A 126 7.21 -13.41 -29.81
CA ALA A 126 7.81 -12.80 -30.98
C ALA A 126 9.21 -13.35 -31.29
N GLU A 127 10.03 -13.63 -30.26
CA GLU A 127 11.36 -14.23 -30.42
C GLU A 127 11.30 -15.66 -30.97
N GLU A 128 10.35 -16.47 -30.49
CA GLU A 128 10.11 -17.83 -31.00
C GLU A 128 9.69 -17.84 -32.48
N ALA A 129 8.98 -16.80 -32.94
CA ALA A 129 8.57 -16.69 -34.34
C ALA A 129 9.71 -16.34 -35.31
N ASP A 130 10.79 -15.71 -34.82
CA ASP A 130 11.94 -15.26 -35.63
C ASP A 130 13.05 -16.34 -35.70
N SER A 131 13.09 -17.27 -34.74
CA SER A 131 14.07 -18.36 -34.66
C SER A 131 13.78 -19.52 -35.64
N ASP A 132 12.52 -19.73 -36.02
CA ASP A 132 12.07 -20.80 -36.92
C ASP A 132 12.36 -20.52 -38.42
N GLY A 133 13.00 -19.38 -38.73
CA GLY A 133 13.35 -18.95 -40.09
C GLY A 133 14.77 -19.28 -40.57
N ALA A 134 15.63 -19.87 -39.73
CA ALA A 134 17.08 -19.90 -39.98
C ALA A 134 17.75 -21.28 -40.21
N ASP A 135 17.03 -22.41 -40.16
CA ASP A 135 17.65 -23.74 -40.39
C ASP A 135 17.00 -24.53 -41.53
N ALA A 136 17.13 -23.99 -42.73
CA ALA A 136 16.98 -24.76 -43.97
C ALA A 136 18.14 -24.48 -44.95
N ALA A 137 19.39 -24.70 -44.52
CA ALA A 137 20.49 -25.24 -45.35
C ALA A 137 21.87 -25.09 -44.68
N GLU A 138 22.46 -26.18 -44.19
CA GLU A 138 23.70 -26.70 -44.78
C GLU A 138 23.99 -28.14 -44.35
N ASN A 139 24.05 -29.02 -45.33
CA ASN A 139 24.57 -30.37 -45.22
C ASN A 139 26.10 -30.29 -45.42
N GLY A 140 26.90 -30.62 -44.41
CA GLY A 140 28.36 -30.58 -44.53
C GLY A 140 29.12 -31.25 -43.38
N GLN A 141 29.54 -32.48 -43.62
CA GLN A 141 30.39 -33.30 -42.75
C GLN A 141 31.63 -32.59 -42.16
N GLY A 142 31.88 -32.82 -40.87
CA GLY A 142 33.15 -32.46 -40.22
C GLY A 142 33.33 -33.13 -38.87
N ALA A 143 33.93 -34.32 -38.86
CA ALA A 143 34.40 -34.99 -37.65
C ALA A 143 35.57 -34.21 -37.02
N GLY A 144 35.58 -34.02 -35.70
CA GLY A 144 36.77 -33.53 -35.01
C GLY A 144 36.61 -33.01 -33.59
N SER A 145 36.96 -33.89 -32.64
CA SER A 145 37.79 -33.58 -31.46
C SER A 145 37.24 -32.70 -30.31
N SER A 146 36.89 -33.40 -29.23
CA SER A 146 37.42 -33.22 -27.85
C SER A 146 37.67 -31.81 -27.32
N GLY A 147 36.90 -31.41 -26.30
CA GLY A 147 37.33 -30.35 -25.40
C GLY A 147 36.34 -29.99 -24.31
N GLY A 148 36.58 -30.51 -23.10
CA GLY A 148 36.56 -29.69 -21.88
C GLY A 148 35.22 -29.46 -21.17
N GLY A 149 35.23 -29.75 -19.86
CA GLY A 149 34.39 -29.07 -18.88
C GLY A 149 33.09 -29.77 -18.52
N SER A 150 33.18 -30.85 -17.72
CA SER A 150 32.03 -31.33 -16.96
C SER A 150 31.83 -30.43 -15.73
N ASP A 151 31.35 -29.21 -15.94
CA ASP A 151 30.75 -28.40 -14.87
C ASP A 151 29.28 -28.82 -14.78
N ALA A 152 29.06 -29.84 -13.97
CA ALA A 152 27.75 -30.29 -13.55
C ALA A 152 27.20 -29.34 -12.48
N ASP A 153 26.97 -28.07 -12.85
CA ASP A 153 25.91 -27.27 -12.26
C ASP A 153 24.62 -27.65 -13.00
N SER A 154 24.22 -28.91 -12.84
CA SER A 154 22.83 -29.28 -13.06
C SER A 154 22.07 -28.66 -11.89
N ASP A 155 21.70 -27.40 -12.09
CA ASP A 155 20.51 -26.82 -11.51
C ASP A 155 19.40 -27.84 -11.72
N ALA A 156 19.22 -28.70 -10.71
CA ALA A 156 18.00 -29.46 -10.53
C ALA A 156 16.95 -28.43 -10.10
N GLY A 157 16.69 -27.48 -10.99
CA GLY A 157 15.50 -26.67 -10.99
C GLY A 157 14.39 -27.69 -10.93
N PHE A 158 13.75 -27.77 -9.77
CA PHE A 158 12.47 -28.43 -9.66
C PHE A 158 11.63 -27.84 -10.78
N GLY A 159 11.41 -28.64 -11.84
CA GLY A 159 10.84 -28.23 -13.11
C GLY A 159 9.37 -27.89 -12.99
N PHE A 160 9.06 -26.88 -12.18
CA PHE A 160 7.91 -26.02 -12.40
C PHE A 160 8.33 -25.12 -13.54
N ALA A 161 8.32 -25.66 -14.76
CA ALA A 161 8.30 -24.81 -15.94
C ALA A 161 7.08 -23.91 -15.74
N VAL A 162 7.33 -22.61 -15.53
CA VAL A 162 6.26 -21.62 -15.52
C VAL A 162 5.58 -21.76 -16.87
N GLU A 163 4.32 -22.15 -16.85
CA GLU A 163 3.58 -22.39 -18.09
C GLU A 163 3.44 -21.05 -18.80
N ALA A 164 3.93 -20.98 -20.05
CA ALA A 164 3.81 -19.78 -20.85
C ALA A 164 2.35 -19.54 -21.23
N PHE A 165 1.97 -18.28 -21.44
CA PHE A 165 0.64 -17.95 -21.92
C PHE A 165 0.38 -18.56 -23.30
N SER A 166 -0.73 -19.29 -23.44
CA SER A 166 -1.27 -19.56 -24.76
C SER A 166 -1.83 -18.28 -25.39
N ALA A 167 -2.00 -18.25 -26.72
CA ALA A 167 -2.60 -17.09 -27.39
C ALA A 167 -4.02 -16.73 -26.87
N GLU A 168 -4.79 -17.75 -26.46
CA GLU A 168 -6.11 -17.57 -25.86
C GLU A 168 -6.01 -17.03 -24.43
N GLN A 169 -5.11 -17.58 -23.61
CA GLN A 169 -4.87 -17.11 -22.24
C GLN A 169 -4.36 -15.67 -22.23
N LEU A 170 -3.51 -15.30 -23.19
CA LEU A 170 -3.00 -13.94 -23.35
C LEU A 170 -4.13 -12.95 -23.70
N GLU A 171 -5.08 -13.37 -24.54
CA GLU A 171 -6.25 -12.54 -24.83
C GLU A 171 -7.14 -12.36 -23.60
N VAL A 172 -7.37 -13.43 -22.82
CA VAL A 172 -8.08 -13.34 -21.53
C VAL A 172 -7.37 -12.38 -20.57
N ALA A 173 -6.04 -12.45 -20.49
CA ALA A 173 -5.22 -11.56 -19.67
C ALA A 173 -5.40 -10.08 -20.06
N ARG A 174 -5.39 -9.77 -21.37
CA ARG A 174 -5.66 -8.41 -21.87
C ARG A 174 -7.06 -7.92 -21.48
N ARG A 175 -8.08 -8.80 -21.53
CA ARG A 175 -9.45 -8.44 -21.10
C ARG A 175 -9.54 -8.21 -19.60
N ALA A 176 -8.90 -9.04 -18.78
CA ALA A 176 -8.83 -8.85 -17.33
C ALA A 176 -8.12 -7.53 -16.96
N LYS A 177 -6.99 -7.22 -17.61
CA LYS A 177 -6.33 -5.91 -17.48
C LYS A 177 -7.28 -4.75 -17.84
N GLY A 178 -8.06 -4.90 -18.91
CA GLY A 178 -9.08 -3.92 -19.31
C GLY A 178 -10.14 -3.69 -18.23
N LEU A 179 -10.59 -4.75 -17.55
CA LEU A 179 -11.52 -4.67 -16.43
C LEU A 179 -10.90 -3.94 -15.23
N LEU A 180 -9.68 -4.30 -14.83
CA LEU A 180 -8.96 -3.60 -13.74
C LEU A 180 -8.82 -2.10 -14.05
N ALA A 181 -8.49 -1.74 -15.29
CA ALA A 181 -8.39 -0.34 -15.71
C ALA A 181 -9.73 0.40 -15.61
N ALA A 182 -10.84 -0.24 -15.96
CA ALA A 182 -12.18 0.31 -15.80
C ALA A 182 -12.55 0.54 -14.33
N VAL A 183 -12.23 -0.42 -13.44
CA VAL A 183 -12.43 -0.30 -11.99
C VAL A 183 -11.61 0.88 -11.44
N ALA A 184 -10.34 1.01 -11.84
CA ALA A 184 -9.52 2.16 -11.43
C ALA A 184 -10.08 3.49 -11.94
N ALA A 185 -10.70 3.53 -13.13
CA ALA A 185 -11.38 4.71 -13.64
C ALA A 185 -12.61 5.09 -12.80
N LEU A 186 -13.39 4.09 -12.36
CA LEU A 186 -14.51 4.27 -11.44
C LEU A 186 -14.06 4.86 -10.10
N VAL A 187 -13.04 4.28 -9.47
CA VAL A 187 -12.51 4.80 -8.20
C VAL A 187 -11.95 6.23 -8.38
N LYS A 188 -11.32 6.54 -9.51
CA LYS A 188 -10.89 7.91 -9.85
C LYS A 188 -12.09 8.87 -10.01
N ALA A 189 -13.22 8.41 -10.54
CA ALA A 189 -14.44 9.22 -10.62
C ALA A 189 -14.97 9.56 -9.21
N VAL A 190 -14.97 8.60 -8.29
CA VAL A 190 -15.33 8.83 -6.87
C VAL A 190 -14.40 9.86 -6.22
N VAL A 191 -13.08 9.76 -6.44
CA VAL A 191 -12.13 10.76 -5.94
C VAL A 191 -12.47 12.17 -6.44
N ARG A 192 -12.81 12.31 -7.73
CA ARG A 192 -13.19 13.63 -8.28
C ARG A 192 -14.44 14.18 -7.62
N GLN A 193 -15.42 13.33 -7.31
CA GLN A 193 -16.63 13.71 -6.59
C GLN A 193 -16.32 14.14 -5.15
N LEU A 194 -15.44 13.41 -4.44
CA LEU A 194 -14.99 13.79 -3.09
C LEU A 194 -14.27 15.15 -3.10
N LEU A 195 -13.46 15.40 -4.13
CA LEU A 195 -12.72 16.66 -4.28
C LEU A 195 -13.64 17.84 -4.68
N ALA A 196 -14.84 17.58 -5.19
CA ALA A 196 -15.84 18.61 -5.46
C ALA A 196 -16.41 19.22 -4.16
N GLU A 197 -16.29 18.54 -3.01
CA GLU A 197 -16.70 19.01 -1.69
C GLU A 197 -15.72 20.07 -1.15
N ARG A 198 -15.82 21.31 -1.64
CA ARG A 198 -14.81 22.37 -1.40
C ARG A 198 -14.63 22.74 0.08
N GLU A 199 -15.73 22.82 0.83
CA GLU A 199 -15.77 23.26 2.24
C GLU A 199 -15.47 22.14 3.25
N GLY A 200 -15.13 20.94 2.76
CA GLY A 200 -15.02 19.74 3.58
C GLY A 200 -16.33 18.95 3.58
N LEU A 201 -16.37 17.85 4.33
CA LEU A 201 -17.57 17.03 4.47
C LEU A 201 -18.42 17.53 5.64
N ALA A 202 -19.69 17.80 5.37
CA ALA A 202 -20.68 18.00 6.44
C ALA A 202 -20.80 16.71 7.27
N PRO A 203 -21.03 16.79 8.60
CA PRO A 203 -21.13 15.61 9.47
C PRO A 203 -22.12 14.56 8.96
N GLU A 204 -23.22 14.99 8.34
CA GLU A 204 -24.26 14.13 7.78
C GLU A 204 -23.82 13.42 6.50
N ALA A 205 -22.87 14.00 5.75
CA ALA A 205 -22.31 13.38 4.55
C ALA A 205 -21.20 12.36 4.88
N VAL A 206 -20.56 12.47 6.06
CA VAL A 206 -19.45 11.59 6.44
C VAL A 206 -19.85 10.13 6.42
N GLU A 207 -21.04 9.79 6.95
CA GLU A 207 -21.53 8.41 6.99
C GLU A 207 -21.64 7.78 5.59
N GLY A 208 -22.19 8.52 4.61
CA GLY A 208 -22.27 8.05 3.23
C GLY A 208 -20.89 7.87 2.58
N TRP A 209 -19.95 8.78 2.86
CA TRP A 209 -18.57 8.65 2.36
C TRP A 209 -17.79 7.52 3.04
N GLU A 210 -18.08 7.20 4.30
CA GLU A 210 -17.51 6.05 5.00
C GLU A 210 -18.06 4.72 4.48
N SER A 211 -19.37 4.65 4.17
CA SER A 211 -19.99 3.51 3.48
C SER A 211 -19.36 3.28 2.11
N MET A 212 -19.25 4.34 1.29
CA MET A 212 -18.53 4.32 0.02
C MET A 212 -17.08 3.83 0.16
N LEU A 213 -16.34 4.34 1.15
CA LEU A 213 -14.96 3.93 1.40
C LEU A 213 -14.85 2.44 1.75
N TYR A 214 -15.82 1.90 2.48
CA TYR A 214 -15.88 0.47 2.78
C TYR A 214 -15.94 -0.37 1.50
N HIS A 215 -16.81 0.00 0.55
CA HIS A 215 -16.91 -0.67 -0.75
C HIS A 215 -15.66 -0.50 -1.62
N ILE A 216 -15.02 0.68 -1.60
CA ILE A 216 -13.74 0.87 -2.30
C ILE A 216 -12.67 -0.05 -1.72
N LYS A 217 -12.59 -0.18 -0.40
CA LYS A 217 -11.60 -1.07 0.24
C LYS A 217 -11.84 -2.54 -0.06
N SER A 218 -13.10 -2.96 -0.25
CA SER A 218 -13.39 -4.33 -0.65
C SER A 218 -12.99 -4.64 -2.10
N LEU A 219 -12.79 -3.63 -2.96
CA LEU A 219 -12.33 -3.88 -4.34
C LEU A 219 -10.88 -4.37 -4.39
N ALA A 220 -10.00 -3.89 -3.50
CA ALA A 220 -8.57 -4.21 -3.55
C ALA A 220 -8.28 -5.72 -3.54
N PRO A 221 -8.75 -6.52 -2.56
CA PRO A 221 -8.48 -7.96 -2.57
C PRO A 221 -9.08 -8.67 -3.80
N VAL A 222 -10.25 -8.24 -4.30
CA VAL A 222 -10.86 -8.87 -5.50
C VAL A 222 -10.08 -8.52 -6.78
N CYS A 223 -9.49 -7.32 -6.85
CA CYS A 223 -8.57 -6.96 -7.94
C CYS A 223 -7.30 -7.82 -7.90
N ASP A 224 -6.75 -8.05 -6.71
CA ASP A 224 -5.58 -8.92 -6.51
C ASP A 224 -5.91 -10.37 -6.89
N ASP A 225 -7.08 -10.88 -6.47
CA ASP A 225 -7.58 -12.22 -6.83
C ASP A 225 -7.75 -12.36 -8.36
N LEU A 226 -8.36 -11.36 -9.02
CA LEU A 226 -8.49 -11.36 -10.48
C LEU A 226 -7.11 -11.34 -11.15
N ALA A 227 -6.18 -10.50 -10.70
CA ALA A 227 -4.84 -10.42 -11.27
C ALA A 227 -4.07 -11.73 -11.10
N ALA A 228 -4.17 -12.37 -9.94
CA ALA A 228 -3.55 -13.66 -9.66
C ALA A 228 -4.12 -14.79 -10.55
N ALA A 229 -5.44 -14.82 -10.75
CA ALA A 229 -6.12 -15.83 -11.57
C ALA A 229 -5.77 -15.76 -13.07
N VAL A 230 -5.14 -14.67 -13.52
CA VAL A 230 -4.72 -14.49 -14.92
C VAL A 230 -3.42 -15.24 -15.24
N TYR A 231 -2.59 -15.57 -14.25
CA TYR A 231 -1.36 -16.30 -14.49
C TYR A 231 -1.63 -17.77 -14.87
N PRO A 232 -0.85 -18.36 -15.80
CA PRO A 232 -1.04 -19.76 -16.18
C PRO A 232 -0.72 -20.75 -15.04
N PRO A 233 -1.42 -21.92 -15.00
CA PRO A 233 -2.59 -22.27 -15.80
C PRO A 233 -3.84 -21.49 -15.37
N GLN A 234 -4.52 -20.86 -16.32
CA GLN A 234 -5.74 -20.09 -16.05
C GLN A 234 -6.94 -21.00 -15.74
N ASP A 235 -7.63 -20.72 -14.64
CA ASP A 235 -8.94 -21.32 -14.33
C ASP A 235 -10.06 -20.36 -14.78
N PRO A 236 -10.86 -20.71 -15.81
CA PRO A 236 -11.92 -19.85 -16.30
C PRO A 236 -13.05 -19.65 -15.30
N GLU A 237 -13.30 -20.60 -14.39
CA GLU A 237 -14.31 -20.46 -13.35
C GLU A 237 -13.87 -19.46 -12.28
N GLU A 238 -12.59 -19.51 -11.87
CA GLU A 238 -12.01 -18.55 -10.93
C GLU A 238 -11.99 -17.13 -11.51
N LEU A 239 -11.55 -16.98 -12.77
CA LEU A 239 -11.58 -15.71 -13.50
C LEU A 239 -12.98 -15.13 -13.63
N ALA A 240 -13.97 -15.96 -14.00
CA ALA A 240 -15.36 -15.52 -14.12
C ALA A 240 -15.93 -15.08 -12.76
N SER A 241 -15.67 -15.86 -11.70
CA SER A 241 -16.10 -15.57 -10.34
C SER A 241 -15.50 -14.25 -9.82
N ALA A 242 -14.20 -14.05 -9.98
CA ALA A 242 -13.52 -12.82 -9.56
C ALA A 242 -14.03 -11.59 -10.35
N ALA A 243 -14.25 -11.74 -11.67
CA ALA A 243 -14.78 -10.69 -12.52
C ALA A 243 -16.23 -10.29 -12.13
N GLU A 244 -17.09 -11.28 -11.82
CA GLU A 244 -18.46 -11.04 -11.37
C GLU A 244 -18.50 -10.37 -9.99
N ALA A 245 -17.62 -10.81 -9.07
CA ALA A 245 -17.46 -10.20 -7.76
C ALA A 245 -17.03 -8.72 -7.86
N LEU A 246 -16.12 -8.39 -8.78
CA LEU A 246 -15.74 -7.00 -9.07
C LEU A 246 -16.90 -6.18 -9.62
N ALA A 247 -17.63 -6.71 -10.62
CA ALA A 247 -18.78 -6.01 -11.20
C ALA A 247 -19.85 -5.71 -10.14
N THR A 248 -20.21 -6.72 -9.34
CA THR A 248 -21.17 -6.59 -8.23
C THR A 248 -20.69 -5.57 -7.19
N SER A 249 -19.40 -5.59 -6.83
CA SER A 249 -18.83 -4.63 -5.90
C SER A 249 -18.87 -3.19 -6.44
N CYS A 250 -18.70 -3.02 -7.75
CA CYS A 250 -18.82 -1.72 -8.41
C CYS A 250 -20.27 -1.20 -8.44
N ASP A 251 -21.25 -2.10 -8.55
CA ASP A 251 -22.67 -1.74 -8.45
C ASP A 251 -23.02 -1.24 -7.05
N LEU A 252 -22.62 -1.99 -6.02
CA LEU A 252 -22.81 -1.57 -4.62
C LEU A 252 -22.11 -0.24 -4.33
N LEU A 253 -20.89 -0.06 -4.84
CA LEU A 253 -20.16 1.20 -4.75
C LEU A 253 -20.99 2.34 -5.35
N LYS A 254 -21.57 2.17 -6.54
CA LYS A 254 -22.40 3.20 -7.17
C LYS A 254 -23.65 3.52 -6.34
N GLU A 255 -24.34 2.51 -5.82
CA GLU A 255 -25.56 2.67 -5.02
C GLU A 255 -25.30 3.44 -3.73
N GLU A 256 -24.16 3.20 -3.09
CA GLU A 256 -23.73 3.84 -1.84
C GLU A 256 -23.01 5.18 -2.08
N CYS A 257 -22.89 5.63 -3.34
CA CYS A 257 -22.23 6.88 -3.65
C CYS A 257 -23.09 8.07 -3.21
N PRO A 258 -22.62 8.88 -2.23
CA PRO A 258 -23.38 10.03 -1.80
C PRO A 258 -23.54 11.00 -2.97
N PRO A 259 -24.72 11.61 -3.15
CA PRO A 259 -24.92 12.59 -4.21
C PRO A 259 -23.94 13.76 -4.01
N PRO A 260 -23.55 14.45 -5.09
CA PRO A 260 -22.72 15.66 -4.96
C PRO A 260 -23.40 16.65 -4.00
N GLY A 261 -22.65 17.14 -3.01
CA GLY A 261 -23.18 17.93 -1.90
C GLY A 261 -23.77 19.27 -2.34
N ALA A 262 -24.63 19.85 -1.49
CA ALA A 262 -25.29 21.13 -1.75
C ALA A 262 -24.30 22.32 -1.93
N ALA A 263 -23.07 22.20 -1.42
CA ALA A 263 -22.00 23.18 -1.68
C ALA A 263 -21.56 23.20 -3.15
N ALA A 264 -21.73 22.09 -3.89
CA ALA A 264 -21.57 22.04 -5.34
C ALA A 264 -22.79 22.63 -6.10
N ALA A 265 -23.91 22.87 -5.42
CA ALA A 265 -25.15 23.41 -6.00
C ALA A 265 -25.22 24.96 -6.01
N GLY A 266 -24.21 25.66 -5.47
CA GLY A 266 -24.09 27.11 -5.59
C GLY A 266 -23.77 27.53 -7.03
N ASP A 267 -24.73 28.14 -7.72
CA ASP A 267 -24.67 28.71 -9.08
C ASP A 267 -24.10 27.81 -10.21
N GLY A 268 -24.01 26.50 -9.96
CA GLY A 268 -23.35 25.57 -10.89
C GLY A 268 -23.73 24.11 -10.69
N GLY A 269 -25.04 23.79 -10.70
CA GLY A 269 -25.54 22.40 -10.72
C GLY A 269 -24.96 21.55 -11.87
N GLU A 270 -24.35 22.18 -12.88
CA GLU A 270 -23.60 21.51 -13.94
C GLU A 270 -22.40 20.69 -13.43
N ALA A 271 -21.70 21.15 -12.38
CA ALA A 271 -20.52 20.45 -11.86
C ALA A 271 -20.89 19.14 -11.15
N GLY A 272 -21.93 19.17 -10.31
CA GLY A 272 -22.49 17.98 -9.68
C GLY A 272 -23.02 16.99 -10.73
N ALA A 273 -23.80 17.48 -11.69
CA ALA A 273 -24.31 16.66 -12.79
C ALA A 273 -23.20 16.09 -13.69
N ALA A 274 -22.07 16.78 -13.83
CA ALA A 274 -20.91 16.27 -14.57
C ALA A 274 -20.18 15.16 -13.80
N ALA A 275 -20.04 15.31 -12.48
CA ALA A 275 -19.45 14.27 -11.62
C ALA A 275 -20.31 12.99 -11.63
N GLU A 276 -21.63 13.13 -11.49
CA GLU A 276 -22.57 12.00 -11.55
C GLU A 276 -22.55 11.30 -12.92
N ARG A 277 -22.54 12.07 -14.02
CA ARG A 277 -22.37 11.50 -15.37
C ARG A 277 -21.04 10.78 -15.55
N ALA A 278 -19.95 11.31 -14.97
CA ALA A 278 -18.65 10.66 -15.04
C ALA A 278 -18.63 9.35 -14.23
N LEU A 279 -19.28 9.32 -13.07
CA LEU A 279 -19.44 8.10 -12.27
C LEU A 279 -20.26 7.05 -13.03
N GLN A 280 -21.41 7.45 -13.58
CA GLN A 280 -22.27 6.57 -14.39
C GLN A 280 -21.52 5.99 -15.59
N ALA A 281 -20.82 6.83 -16.35
CA ALA A 281 -20.03 6.38 -17.49
C ALA A 281 -18.90 5.41 -17.08
N ALA A 282 -18.31 5.60 -15.90
CA ALA A 282 -17.29 4.68 -15.40
C ALA A 282 -17.87 3.31 -15.03
N VAL A 283 -19.06 3.26 -14.41
CA VAL A 283 -19.76 2.00 -14.12
C VAL A 283 -20.15 1.26 -15.41
N GLU A 284 -20.67 1.97 -16.40
CA GLU A 284 -20.93 1.40 -17.73
C GLU A 284 -19.66 0.83 -18.38
N GLY A 285 -18.52 1.51 -18.18
CA GLY A 285 -17.20 1.01 -18.58
C GLY A 285 -16.82 -0.30 -17.90
N VAL A 286 -17.08 -0.44 -16.60
CA VAL A 286 -16.84 -1.68 -15.85
C VAL A 286 -17.70 -2.82 -16.42
N HIS A 287 -19.00 -2.61 -16.62
CA HIS A 287 -19.87 -3.66 -17.19
C HIS A 287 -19.47 -4.05 -18.61
N ALA A 288 -19.07 -3.09 -19.44
CA ALA A 288 -18.60 -3.37 -20.78
C ALA A 288 -17.32 -4.21 -20.77
N ALA A 289 -16.35 -3.88 -19.89
CA ALA A 289 -15.12 -4.66 -19.74
C ALA A 289 -15.37 -6.06 -19.18
N HIS A 290 -16.25 -6.17 -18.17
CA HIS A 290 -16.71 -7.45 -17.63
C HIS A 290 -17.35 -8.33 -18.72
N GLY A 291 -18.25 -7.78 -19.53
CA GLY A 291 -18.88 -8.49 -20.64
C GLY A 291 -17.89 -8.98 -21.70
N GLN A 292 -16.84 -8.20 -21.98
CA GLN A 292 -15.76 -8.63 -22.89
C GLN A 292 -14.93 -9.78 -22.33
N LEU A 293 -14.60 -9.74 -21.03
CA LEU A 293 -13.90 -10.82 -20.35
C LEU A 293 -14.74 -12.10 -20.33
N ALA A 294 -16.02 -12.00 -19.95
CA ALA A 294 -16.94 -13.14 -19.95
C ALA A 294 -17.07 -13.77 -21.35
N ALA A 295 -17.13 -12.96 -22.41
CA ALA A 295 -17.15 -13.44 -23.78
C ALA A 295 -15.87 -14.21 -24.14
N ALA A 296 -14.69 -13.71 -23.75
CA ALA A 296 -13.42 -14.38 -23.99
C ALA A 296 -13.34 -15.74 -23.28
N LEU A 297 -13.77 -15.82 -22.01
CA LEU A 297 -13.81 -17.06 -21.23
C LEU A 297 -14.74 -18.11 -21.85
N SER A 298 -15.88 -17.69 -22.42
CA SER A 298 -16.80 -18.61 -23.11
C SER A 298 -16.32 -19.09 -24.48
N GLY A 299 -15.42 -18.34 -25.13
CA GLY A 299 -14.91 -18.64 -26.47
C GLY A 299 -13.88 -19.77 -26.51
N GLY A 300 -13.09 -19.93 -25.44
CA GLY A 300 -12.02 -20.93 -25.35
C GLY A 300 -12.49 -22.37 -25.10
N SER A 301 -13.72 -22.57 -24.61
CA SER A 301 -14.20 -23.93 -24.25
C SER A 301 -14.55 -24.82 -25.45
N GLY A 302 -14.39 -24.34 -26.69
CA GLY A 302 -14.80 -25.03 -27.91
C GLY A 302 -13.78 -25.99 -28.53
N GLY A 303 -12.53 -26.03 -28.04
CA GLY A 303 -11.41 -26.69 -28.73
C GLY A 303 -11.00 -28.10 -28.29
N ALA A 304 -11.46 -28.60 -27.14
CA ALA A 304 -10.84 -29.78 -26.49
C ALA A 304 -11.72 -31.03 -26.34
N ALA A 305 -12.76 -31.19 -27.17
CA ALA A 305 -13.68 -32.33 -27.07
C ALA A 305 -14.00 -33.02 -28.41
N GLU A 306 -12.98 -33.38 -29.20
CA GLU A 306 -13.19 -34.32 -30.31
C GLU A 306 -11.94 -35.14 -30.68
N GLU A 307 -11.37 -35.89 -29.74
CA GLU A 307 -10.49 -37.03 -30.08
C GLU A 307 -10.72 -38.17 -29.08
N GLY A 308 -11.73 -39.01 -29.35
CA GLY A 308 -12.05 -40.11 -28.44
C GLY A 308 -13.29 -40.92 -28.79
N ALA A 309 -13.60 -41.15 -30.06
CA ALA A 309 -14.62 -42.13 -30.44
C ALA A 309 -14.35 -42.72 -31.82
N GLY A 310 -13.39 -43.64 -31.91
CA GLY A 310 -13.11 -44.33 -33.16
C GLY A 310 -12.16 -45.51 -33.03
N GLU A 311 -12.56 -46.57 -32.30
CA GLU A 311 -12.23 -47.95 -32.68
C GLU A 311 -13.00 -48.96 -31.79
N ALA A 312 -14.05 -49.56 -32.37
CA ALA A 312 -14.58 -50.88 -32.02
C ALA A 312 -15.28 -51.47 -33.25
#